data_AF-A0A4R7TE12-F1
#
_entry.id   AF-A0A4R7TE12-F1
#
_cell.length_a   1.000
_cell.length_b   1.000
_cell.length_c   1.000
_cell.angle_alpha   90.00
_cell.angle_beta   90.00
_cell.angle_gamma   90.00
#
_symmetry.space_group_name_H-M   'P 1'
#
loop_
_entity.id
_entity.type
_entity.pdbx_description
1 polymer ?
#
loop_
_entity_poly.entity_id
_entity_poly.type
_entity_poly.pdbx_seq_one_letter_code
_entity_poly.pdbx_strand_id
1 'polypeptide(L)'
;MSLVGTLVGYALSLFILLLLARMVLDWGRVLTQGPPWVGRARAAVYAGTEPVLAPVRRRLRPVNAGGLSFDIAFTVVFVAVLVLRSIAFSL
;
A
#
# COMPACT_ATOMS: atom_id res chain seq x y z
N MET A 1 -20.05 -12.81 11.15
CA MET A 1 -18.68 -12.59 11.67
C MET A 1 -18.07 -13.94 12.01
N SER A 2 -17.64 -14.66 10.98
CA SER A 2 -16.85 -15.87 11.17
C SER A 2 -15.46 -15.52 11.74
N LEU A 3 -14.85 -16.45 12.49
CA LEU A 3 -13.48 -16.29 12.99
C LEU A 3 -12.51 -16.02 11.83
N VAL A 4 -12.69 -16.73 10.72
CA VAL A 4 -11.89 -16.58 9.49
C VAL A 4 -12.05 -15.17 8.90
N GLY A 5 -13.29 -14.69 8.74
CA GLY A 5 -13.56 -13.34 8.23
C GLY A 5 -12.91 -12.25 9.08
N THR A 6 -12.94 -12.41 10.40
CA THR A 6 -12.31 -11.49 11.35
C THR A 6 -10.78 -11.47 11.20
N LEU A 7 -10.13 -12.64 11.15
CA LEU A 7 -8.67 -12.75 11.00
C LEU A 7 -8.19 -12.15 9.67
N VAL A 8 -8.88 -12.47 8.57
CA VAL A 8 -8.59 -11.90 7.26
C VAL A 8 -8.80 -10.39 7.26
N GLY A 9 -9.89 -9.91 7.87
CA GLY A 9 -10.17 -8.48 8.01
C GLY A 9 -9.05 -7.74 8.75
N TYR A 10 -8.49 -8.29 9.82
CA TYR A 10 -7.34 -7.70 10.51
C TYR A 10 -6.06 -7.74 9.68
N ALA A 11 -5.78 -8.84 8.98
CA ALA A 11 -4.62 -8.91 8.09
C ALA A 11 -4.69 -7.87 6.96
N LEU A 12 -5.86 -7.68 6.35
CA LEU A 12 -6.09 -6.64 5.34
C LEU A 12 -5.99 -5.24 5.94
N SER A 13 -6.44 -5.04 7.18
CA SER A 13 -6.29 -3.77 7.91
C SER A 13 -4.80 -3.42 8.11
N LEU A 14 -3.98 -4.40 8.52
CA LEU A 14 -2.54 -4.22 8.66
C LEU A 14 -1.89 -3.90 7.31
N PHE A 15 -2.33 -4.55 6.23
CA PHE A 15 -1.83 -4.26 4.88
C PHE A 15 -2.21 -2.83 4.42
N ILE A 16 -3.42 -2.35 4.74
CA ILE A 16 -3.82 -0.95 4.51
C ILE A 16 -2.88 0.01 5.24
N LEU A 17 -2.51 -0.28 6.50
CA LEU A 17 -1.54 0.54 7.23
C LEU A 17 -0.18 0.59 6.53
N LEU A 18 0.29 -0.53 5.97
CA LEU A 18 1.52 -0.55 5.17
C LEU A 18 1.39 0.30 3.89
N LEU A 19 0.24 0.24 3.21
CA LEU A 19 -0.02 1.09 2.04
C LEU A 19 -0.06 2.59 2.43
N LEU A 20 -0.68 2.95 3.55
CA LEU A 20 -0.66 4.32 4.05
C LEU A 20 0.76 4.78 4.40
N ALA A 21 1.53 3.94 5.10
CA ALA A 21 2.94 4.23 5.37
C ALA A 21 3.72 4.43 4.08
N ARG A 22 3.47 3.61 3.05
CA ARG A 22 4.08 3.76 1.73
C ARG A 22 3.73 5.10 1.09
N MET A 23 2.46 5.49 1.11
CA MET A 23 2.00 6.76 0.56
C MET A 23 2.75 7.94 1.19
N VAL A 24 2.87 7.95 2.52
CA VAL A 24 3.62 8.97 3.26
C VAL A 24 5.10 8.98 2.87
N LEU A 25 5.72 7.82 2.74
CA LEU A 25 7.14 7.70 2.36
C LEU A 25 7.41 8.07 0.90
N ASP A 26 6.46 7.83 -0.02
CA ASP A 26 6.58 8.13 -1.44
C ASP A 26 6.34 9.62 -1.73
N TRP A 27 5.41 10.25 -1.01
CA TRP A 27 5.23 11.71 -1.02
C TRP A 27 6.37 12.41 -0.28
N GLY A 28 7.04 11.69 0.60
CA GLY A 28 8.25 12.07 1.31
C GLY A 28 9.51 12.20 0.47
N ARG A 29 9.47 12.69 -0.78
CA ARG A 29 10.68 13.25 -1.41
C ARG A 29 11.29 14.39 -0.57
N VAL A 30 10.53 14.97 0.36
CA VAL A 30 11.01 15.90 1.40
C VAL A 30 11.73 15.17 2.56
N LEU A 31 11.43 13.89 2.81
CA LEU A 31 11.98 13.06 3.90
C LEU A 31 13.27 12.32 3.52
N THR A 32 13.80 12.48 2.31
CA THR A 32 15.03 11.80 1.86
C THR A 32 16.30 12.24 2.60
N GLN A 33 16.19 13.26 3.46
CA GLN A 33 17.25 13.68 4.39
C GLN A 33 16.94 13.32 5.85
N GLY A 34 15.96 12.44 6.09
CA GLY A 34 15.58 11.99 7.43
C GLY A 34 16.61 11.04 8.06
N PRO A 35 16.46 10.74 9.37
CA PRO A 35 17.41 9.92 10.11
C PRO A 35 17.51 8.47 9.57
N PRO A 36 18.56 7.70 9.89
CA PRO A 36 18.82 6.36 9.34
C PRO A 36 17.67 5.34 9.49
N TRP A 37 16.79 5.51 10.48
CA TRP A 37 15.63 4.65 10.67
C TRP A 37 14.57 4.80 9.57
N VAL A 38 14.51 5.95 8.87
CA VAL A 38 13.58 6.20 7.77
C VAL A 38 13.87 5.28 6.59
N GLY A 39 15.16 5.07 6.28
CA GLY A 39 15.57 4.13 5.23
C GLY A 39 15.15 2.69 5.54
N ARG A 40 15.27 2.26 6.81
CA ARG A 40 14.82 0.94 7.27
C ARG A 40 13.30 0.79 7.20
N ALA A 41 12.56 1.80 7.64
CA ALA A 41 11.10 1.80 7.53
C ALA A 41 10.64 1.71 6.07
N ARG A 42 11.30 2.44 5.17
CA ARG A 42 11.04 2.37 3.73
C ARG A 42 11.29 1.00 3.15
N ALA A 43 12.43 0.38 3.48
CA ALA A 43 12.74 -0.98 3.04
C ALA A 43 11.68 -2.00 3.51
N ALA A 44 11.27 -1.92 4.78
CA ALA A 44 10.26 -2.82 5.34
C ALA A 44 8.88 -2.64 4.68
N VAL A 45 8.43 -1.40 4.52
CA VAL A 45 7.14 -1.08 3.89
C VAL A 45 7.13 -1.49 2.42
N TYR A 46 8.22 -1.25 1.69
CA TYR A 46 8.34 -1.67 0.30
C TYR A 46 8.35 -3.19 0.20
N ALA A 47 9.11 -3.90 1.04
CA ALA A 47 9.13 -5.35 1.06
C ALA A 47 7.74 -5.96 1.32
N GLY A 48 6.95 -5.35 2.22
CA GLY A 48 5.59 -5.80 2.50
C GLY A 48 4.59 -5.53 1.38
N THR A 49 4.78 -4.46 0.60
CA THR A 49 3.77 -3.98 -0.38
C THR A 49 4.10 -4.36 -1.83
N GLU A 50 5.37 -4.52 -2.20
CA GLU A 50 5.80 -4.87 -3.56
C GLU A 50 5.24 -6.20 -4.09
N PRO A 51 5.13 -7.29 -3.30
CA PRO A 51 4.57 -8.54 -3.81
C PRO A 51 3.15 -8.38 -4.39
N VAL A 52 2.39 -7.42 -3.84
CA VAL A 52 1.02 -7.11 -4.30
C VAL A 52 1.01 -6.01 -5.37
N LEU A 53 1.84 -4.98 -5.23
CA LEU A 53 1.88 -3.85 -6.16
C LEU A 53 2.58 -4.17 -7.47
N ALA A 54 3.68 -4.92 -7.47
CA ALA A 54 4.49 -5.18 -8.65
C ALA A 54 3.70 -5.86 -9.80
N PRO A 55 2.87 -6.89 -9.55
CA PRO A 55 2.02 -7.49 -10.59
C PRO A 55 1.00 -6.51 -11.18
N VAL A 56 0.52 -5.56 -10.39
CA VAL A 56 -0.44 -4.53 -10.82
C VAL A 56 0.27 -3.47 -11.65
N ARG A 57 1.45 -3.01 -11.22
CA ARG A 57 2.28 -2.04 -11.95
C ARG A 57 2.71 -2.51 -13.34
N ARG A 58 2.90 -3.83 -13.51
CA ARG A 58 3.18 -4.42 -14.84
C ARG A 58 2.04 -4.20 -15.84
N ARG A 59 0.79 -4.12 -15.35
CA ARG A 59 -0.41 -3.90 -16.16
C ARG A 59 -0.81 -2.43 -16.22
N LEU A 60 -0.78 -1.76 -15.07
CA LEU A 60 -1.09 -0.35 -14.91
C LEU A 60 0.22 0.42 -14.75
N ARG A 61 0.82 0.79 -15.88
CA ARG A 61 2.04 1.59 -15.87
C ARG A 61 1.78 2.91 -15.15
N PRO A 62 2.73 3.41 -14.33
CA PRO A 62 2.60 4.72 -13.71
C PRO A 62 2.37 5.78 -14.79
N VAL A 63 1.35 6.62 -14.61
CA VAL A 63 1.08 7.72 -15.53
C VAL A 63 1.76 8.96 -14.95
N ASN A 64 2.69 9.50 -15.72
CA ASN A 64 3.31 10.79 -15.42
C ASN A 64 2.42 11.88 -16.01
N ALA A 65 1.61 12.54 -15.18
CA ALA A 65 0.77 13.64 -15.61
C ALA A 65 1.45 14.96 -15.21
N GLY A 66 2.00 15.71 -16.18
CA GLY A 66 2.47 17.08 -15.96
C GLY A 66 3.57 17.23 -14.89
N GLY A 67 4.49 16.27 -14.77
CA GLY A 67 5.59 16.32 -13.79
C GLY A 67 5.28 15.69 -12.43
N LEU A 68 4.01 15.31 -12.16
CA LEU A 68 3.62 14.55 -10.99
C LEU A 68 3.36 13.08 -11.37
N SER A 69 4.18 12.17 -10.86
CA SER A 69 3.98 10.73 -11.05
C SER A 69 2.88 10.25 -10.11
N PHE A 70 1.71 9.91 -10.66
CA PHE A 70 0.66 9.24 -9.89
C PHE A 70 0.84 7.72 -9.97
N ASP A 71 1.00 7.07 -8.81
CA ASP A 71 1.06 5.61 -8.74
C ASP A 71 -0.36 5.03 -8.78
N ILE A 72 -0.88 4.88 -10.00
CA ILE A 72 -2.22 4.32 -10.25
C ILE A 72 -2.32 2.90 -9.67
N ALA A 73 -1.25 2.11 -9.77
CA ALA A 73 -1.25 0.76 -9.23
C ALA A 73 -1.45 0.76 -7.71
N PHE A 74 -0.80 1.69 -7.00
CA PHE A 74 -1.04 1.91 -5.58
C PHE A 74 -2.50 2.23 -5.29
N THR A 75 -3.07 3.23 -5.97
CA THR A 75 -4.47 3.63 -5.74
C THR A 75 -5.44 2.47 -5.98
N VAL A 76 -5.26 1.72 -7.07
CA VAL A 76 -6.11 0.58 -7.40
C VAL A 76 -6.00 -0.52 -6.35
N VAL A 77 -4.78 -0.88 -5.93
CA VAL A 77 -4.57 -1.88 -4.86
C VAL A 77 -5.18 -1.42 -3.55
N PHE A 78 -4.99 -0.15 -3.17
CA PHE A 78 -5.55 0.40 -1.95
C PHE A 78 -7.08 0.29 -1.91
N VAL A 79 -7.75 0.72 -2.98
CA VAL A 79 -9.21 0.61 -3.10
C VAL A 79 -9.67 -0.84 -3.08
N ALA A 80 -9.00 -1.73 -3.82
CA ALA A 80 -9.34 -3.15 -3.83
C ALA A 80 -9.26 -3.78 -2.42
N VAL A 81 -8.22 -3.45 -1.66
CA VAL A 81 -8.03 -3.97 -0.29
C VAL A 81 -9.09 -3.42 0.66
N LEU A 82 -9.50 -2.15 0.53
CA LEU A 82 -10.61 -1.60 1.31
C LEU A 82 -11.91 -2.36 1.08
N VAL A 83 -12.23 -2.67 -0.19
CA VAL A 83 -13.41 -3.46 -0.55
C VAL A 83 -13.31 -4.88 0.01
N LEU A 84 -12.17 -5.56 -0.20
CA LEU A 84 -11.94 -6.90 0.35
C LEU A 84 -12.07 -6.95 1.87
N ARG A 85 -11.57 -5.92 2.56
CA ARG A 85 -11.70 -5.79 4.02
C ARG A 85 -13.16 -5.65 4.43
N SER A 86 -13.94 -4.82 3.72
CA SER A 86 -15.36 -4.66 3.98
C SER A 86 -16.11 -5.98 3.82
N ILE A 87 -15.78 -6.76 2.79
CA ILE A 87 -16.37 -8.08 2.57
C ILE A 87 -15.95 -9.05 3.68
N ALA A 88 -14.67 -9.07 4.05
CA ALA A 88 -14.16 -9.96 5.10
C ALA A 88 -14.87 -9.74 6.46
N PHE A 89 -15.11 -8.46 6.82
CA PHE A 89 -15.90 -8.09 8.01
C PHE A 89 -17.41 -8.17 7.80
N SER A 90 -17.91 -8.67 6.67
CA SER A 90 -19.33 -8.95 6.46
C SER A 90 -19.67 -10.44 6.60
N LEU A 91 -18.67 -11.32 6.50
CA LEU A 91 -18.76 -12.78 6.66
C LEU A 91 -18.78 -13.18 8.14
#